data_AF-A0A1G8N7I7-F1
#
_entry.id   AF-A0A1G8N7I7-F1
#
_cell.length_a   1.000
_cell.length_b   1.000
_cell.length_c   1.000
_cell.angle_alpha   90.00
_cell.angle_beta   90.00
_cell.angle_gamma   90.00
#
_symmetry.space_group_name_H-M   'P 1'
#
loop_
_entity.id
_entity.type
_entity.pdbx_description
1 polymer ?
#
loop_
_entity_poly.entity_id
_entity_poly.type
_entity_poly.pdbx_seq_one_letter_code
_entity_poly.pdbx_strand_id
1 'polypeptide(L)'
;MESEVDAQGCFLLTKHVAVTLTIFDLIEVELFEFMEAGIIDGLDVEIDHDGITLSFDSSYGVHGRIKAKRVAVSFEPRQAE
;
A
#
# COMPACT_ATOMS: atom_id res chain seq x y z
N MET A 1 7.74 0.06 14.78
CA MET A 1 7.49 1.51 14.83
C MET A 1 8.28 2.04 16.01
N GLU A 2 9.19 2.99 15.81
CA GLU A 2 9.89 3.63 16.94
C GLU A 2 8.95 4.70 17.51
N SER A 3 8.89 4.83 18.83
CA SER A 3 8.01 5.80 19.50
C SER A 3 8.64 7.19 19.66
N GLU A 4 9.75 7.45 18.97
CA GLU A 4 10.46 8.72 19.05
C GLU A 4 9.70 9.78 18.25
N VAL A 5 9.58 10.97 18.84
CA VAL A 5 8.85 12.10 18.28
C VAL A 5 9.76 13.32 18.18
N ASP A 6 9.52 14.18 17.19
CA ASP A 6 10.22 15.46 17.04
C ASP A 6 9.76 16.49 18.08
N ALA A 7 10.33 17.70 18.00
CA ALA A 7 10.00 18.80 18.90
C ALA A 7 8.54 19.29 18.78
N GLN A 8 7.84 18.90 17.70
CA GLN A 8 6.45 19.22 17.43
C GLN A 8 5.50 18.10 17.89
N GLY A 9 6.04 16.96 18.33
CA GLY A 9 5.28 15.79 18.77
C GLY A 9 4.88 14.84 17.62
N CYS A 10 5.47 14.99 16.44
CA CYS A 10 5.26 14.10 15.30
C CYS A 10 6.23 12.91 15.34
N PHE A 11 5.79 11.71 14.95
CA PHE A 11 6.66 10.53 14.92
C PHE A 11 7.82 10.71 13.94
N LEU A 12 9.04 10.41 14.39
CA LEU A 12 10.22 10.43 13.53
C LEU A 12 10.20 9.24 12.56
N LEU A 13 10.19 9.56 11.27
CA LEU A 13 10.05 8.57 10.20
C LEU A 13 11.40 7.95 9.80
N THR A 14 12.17 7.41 10.76
CA THR A 14 13.56 6.99 10.56
C THR A 14 13.77 5.72 9.71
N LYS A 15 12.74 4.89 9.53
CA LYS A 15 12.81 3.62 8.78
C LYS A 15 11.64 3.47 7.79
N HIS A 16 11.50 4.43 6.87
CA HIS A 16 10.43 4.40 5.86
C HIS A 16 10.94 4.03 4.48
N VAL A 17 10.10 3.33 3.74
CA VAL A 17 10.33 2.94 2.35
C VAL A 17 9.12 3.35 1.53
N ALA A 18 9.35 3.97 0.38
CA ALA A 18 8.32 4.11 -0.63
C ALA A 18 8.18 2.77 -1.36
N VAL A 19 6.97 2.21 -1.32
CA VAL A 19 6.64 0.99 -2.06
C VAL A 19 5.80 1.38 -3.27
N THR A 20 6.22 0.98 -4.46
CA THR A 20 5.41 1.15 -5.68
C THR A 20 4.95 -0.21 -6.18
N LEU A 21 3.64 -0.37 -6.35
CA LEU A 21 3.03 -1.53 -6.99
C LEU A 21 2.69 -1.17 -8.44
N THR A 22 3.32 -1.83 -9.40
CA THR A 22 2.97 -1.71 -10.82
C THR A 22 2.13 -2.91 -11.24
N ILE A 23 0.91 -2.65 -11.70
CA ILE A 23 -0.08 -3.67 -12.03
C ILE A 23 -0.14 -3.84 -13.55
N PHE A 24 -0.03 -5.09 -14.03
CA PHE A 24 -0.08 -5.43 -15.45
C PHE A 24 -1.21 -6.43 -15.70
N ASP A 25 -1.83 -6.32 -16.88
CA ASP A 25 -2.87 -7.24 -17.32
C ASP A 25 -3.99 -7.36 -16.26
N LEU A 26 -4.60 -6.21 -15.98
CA LEU A 26 -5.66 -6.03 -14.99
C LEU A 26 -6.87 -6.92 -15.32
N ILE A 27 -7.40 -7.60 -14.31
CA ILE A 27 -8.55 -8.51 -14.43
C ILE A 27 -9.79 -7.89 -13.79
N GLU A 28 -9.66 -7.42 -12.55
CA GLU A 28 -10.78 -6.88 -11.77
C GLU A 28 -10.29 -5.76 -10.84
N VAL A 29 -11.12 -4.73 -10.67
CA VAL A 29 -10.93 -3.68 -9.66
C VAL A 29 -12.24 -3.51 -8.92
N GLU A 30 -12.17 -3.66 -7.61
CA GLU A 30 -13.28 -3.37 -6.71
C GLU A 30 -12.71 -2.57 -5.55
N LEU A 31 -12.78 -1.24 -5.67
CA LEU A 31 -12.28 -0.31 -4.65
C LEU A 31 -13.40 0.58 -4.17
N PHE A 32 -13.39 0.85 -2.87
CA PHE A 32 -14.38 1.66 -2.19
C PHE A 32 -13.70 2.77 -1.40
N GLU A 33 -14.39 3.90 -1.29
CA GLU A 33 -13.90 5.09 -0.59
C GLU A 33 -12.51 5.54 -1.08
N PHE A 34 -12.17 5.25 -2.34
CA PHE A 34 -10.85 5.48 -2.90
C PHE A 34 -10.55 6.97 -3.01
N MET A 35 -9.61 7.45 -2.21
CA MET A 35 -9.12 8.83 -2.19
C MET A 35 -7.70 8.92 -2.73
N GLU A 36 -7.30 10.10 -3.19
CA GLU A 36 -5.92 10.34 -3.68
C GLU A 36 -4.87 10.07 -2.59
N ALA A 37 -5.18 10.40 -1.33
CA ALA A 37 -4.36 10.10 -0.16
C ALA A 37 -5.14 9.21 0.81
N GLY A 38 -4.95 7.89 0.70
CA GLY A 38 -5.46 6.89 1.63
C GLY A 38 -4.39 6.39 2.61
N ILE A 39 -4.84 5.81 3.72
CA ILE A 39 -4.02 5.10 4.70
C ILE A 39 -4.52 3.67 4.77
N ILE A 40 -3.67 2.72 4.38
CA ILE A 40 -3.95 1.29 4.54
C ILE A 40 -3.44 0.81 5.89
N ASP A 41 -4.22 -0.03 6.56
CA ASP A 41 -3.76 -0.80 7.72
C ASP A 41 -3.02 -2.06 7.26
N GLY A 42 -3.53 -2.69 6.20
CA GLY A 42 -3.01 -3.95 5.66
C GLY A 42 -3.02 -4.01 4.14
N LEU A 43 -2.05 -4.76 3.61
CA LEU A 43 -2.01 -5.22 2.22
C LEU A 43 -1.77 -6.72 2.23
N ASP A 44 -2.77 -7.48 1.81
CA ASP A 44 -2.64 -8.92 1.58
C ASP A 44 -2.42 -9.21 0.09
N VAL A 45 -1.56 -10.19 -0.18
CA VAL A 45 -1.24 -10.64 -1.52
C VAL A 45 -1.50 -12.13 -1.63
N GLU A 46 -2.48 -12.49 -2.44
CA GLU A 46 -2.80 -13.88 -2.75
C GLU A 46 -2.41 -14.19 -4.20
N ILE A 47 -1.79 -15.35 -4.41
CA ILE A 47 -1.38 -15.81 -5.74
C ILE A 47 -2.08 -17.14 -6.01
N ASP A 48 -2.87 -17.18 -7.08
CA ASP A 48 -3.59 -18.37 -7.52
C ASP A 48 -3.33 -18.63 -9.02
N HIS A 49 -3.99 -19.65 -9.56
CA HIS A 49 -3.88 -20.02 -10.98
C HIS A 49 -4.46 -18.95 -11.95
N ASP A 50 -5.35 -18.10 -11.45
CA ASP A 50 -6.02 -17.04 -12.20
C ASP A 50 -5.28 -15.70 -12.15
N GLY A 51 -4.35 -15.52 -11.20
CA GLY A 51 -3.49 -14.36 -11.12
C GLY A 51 -3.08 -14.01 -9.69
N ILE A 52 -2.92 -12.71 -9.45
CA ILE A 52 -2.52 -12.10 -8.18
C ILE A 52 -3.66 -11.20 -7.73
N THR A 53 -4.14 -11.40 -6.50
CA THR A 53 -5.13 -10.54 -5.85
C THR A 53 -4.42 -9.72 -4.76
N LEU A 54 -4.51 -8.40 -4.89
CA LEU A 54 -4.11 -7.44 -3.87
C LEU A 54 -5.35 -7.04 -3.10
N SER A 55 -5.37 -7.25 -1.79
CA SER A 55 -6.48 -6.85 -0.92
C SER A 55 -6.01 -5.75 0.03
N PHE A 56 -6.75 -4.65 0.07
CA PHE A 56 -6.44 -3.47 0.87
C PHE A 56 -7.41 -3.40 2.04
N ASP A 57 -6.86 -3.45 3.26
CA ASP A 57 -7.61 -3.13 4.47
C ASP A 57 -7.39 -1.66 4.82
N SER A 58 -8.49 -0.90 4.90
CA SER A 58 -8.42 0.55 5.12
C SER A 58 -8.26 0.88 6.59
N SER A 59 -7.31 1.74 6.89
CA SER A 59 -7.46 2.66 8.03
C SER A 59 -8.28 3.88 7.62
N TYR A 60 -8.06 4.39 6.39
CA TYR A 60 -8.78 5.52 5.80
C TYR A 60 -8.67 5.54 4.27
N GLY A 61 -9.76 5.80 3.55
CA GLY A 61 -9.69 6.28 2.16
C GLY A 61 -9.22 5.29 1.08
N VAL A 62 -9.21 3.97 1.36
CA VAL A 62 -9.09 2.90 0.34
C VAL A 62 -9.30 1.51 0.95
N HIS A 63 -10.36 0.80 0.56
CA HIS A 63 -10.54 -0.64 0.83
C HIS A 63 -11.02 -1.39 -0.42
N GLY A 64 -10.86 -2.71 -0.40
CA GLY A 64 -11.30 -3.60 -1.47
C GLY A 64 -10.14 -4.37 -2.09
N ARG A 65 -10.21 -4.69 -3.39
CA ARG A 65 -9.23 -5.54 -4.04
C ARG A 65 -8.97 -5.19 -5.50
N ILE A 66 -7.78 -5.59 -5.95
CA ILE A 66 -7.39 -5.56 -7.36
C ILE A 66 -6.88 -6.96 -7.75
N LYS A 67 -7.41 -7.54 -8.84
CA LYS A 67 -6.91 -8.79 -9.43
C LYS A 67 -6.21 -8.51 -10.75
N ALA A 68 -5.04 -9.10 -10.96
CA ALA A 68 -4.21 -8.91 -12.15
C ALA A 68 -3.40 -10.16 -12.49
N LYS A 69 -2.92 -10.32 -13.73
CA LYS A 69 -2.04 -11.47 -14.04
C LYS A 69 -0.62 -11.29 -13.50
N ARG A 70 -0.16 -10.04 -13.34
CA ARG A 70 1.20 -9.75 -12.87
C ARG A 70 1.25 -8.44 -12.10
N VAL A 71 2.01 -8.45 -11.01
CA VAL A 71 2.31 -7.27 -10.18
C VAL A 71 3.82 -7.21 -9.98
N ALA A 72 4.41 -6.03 -10.15
CA ALA A 72 5.79 -5.75 -9.78
C ALA A 72 5.82 -4.85 -8.55
N VAL A 73 6.74 -5.13 -7.62
CA VAL A 73 6.93 -4.35 -6.40
C VAL A 73 8.32 -3.73 -6.44
N SER A 74 8.43 -2.42 -6.27
CA SER A 74 9.69 -1.72 -6.09
C SER A 74 9.74 -0.98 -4.76
N PHE A 75 10.94 -0.86 -4.22
CA PHE A 75 11.22 -0.27 -2.91
C PHE A 75 12.27 0.82 -3.06
N GLU A 76 11.97 2.00 -2.55
CA GLU A 76 12.91 3.13 -2.51
C GLU A 76 13.04 3.64 -1.08
N PRO A 77 14.26 3.71 -0.51
CA PRO A 77 14.45 4.36 0.78
C PRO A 77 13.99 5.82 0.70
N ARG A 78 13.16 6.25 1.66
CA ARG A 78 12.79 7.65 1.80
C ARG A 78 13.52 8.24 3.00
N GLN A 79 14.22 9.36 2.80
CA GLN A 79 14.59 10.23 3.91
C GLN A 79 13.33 11.01 4.29
N ALA A 80 13.11 11.21 5.60
CA ALA A 80 12.07 12.11 6.07
C ALA A 80 12.33 13.52 5.51
N GLU A 81 11.34 14.10 4.84
CA GLU A 81 11.38 15.48 4.32
C GLU A 81 11.32 16.52 5.45
#